data_AF-A0A969H8I0-F1
#
_entry.id   AF-A0A969H8I0-F1
#
_cell.length_a   1.000
_cell.length_b   1.000
_cell.length_c   1.000
_cell.angle_alpha   90.00
_cell.angle_beta   90.00
_cell.angle_gamma   90.00
#
_symmetry.space_group_name_H-M   'P 1'
#
loop_
_entity.id
_entity.type
_entity.pdbx_description
1 polymer ?
#
loop_
_entity_poly.entity_id
_entity_poly.type
_entity_poly.pdbx_seq_one_letter_code
_entity_poly.pdbx_strand_id
1 'polypeptide(L)'
;MLTSYAGIVKDGQIYLRDSIDLPEGAQVIVVVSDRSLSVDEQERCLAGLSSEEWSNLFDEFAQFSVEQPAEINIETVSDDDLVAIVHEVRQARQ
;
A
#
# COMPACT_ATOMS: atom_id res chain seq x y z
N MET A 1 17.12 10.75 11.52
CA MET A 1 16.02 11.25 12.37
C MET A 1 14.75 10.78 11.69
N LEU A 2 13.97 9.90 12.32
CA LEU A 2 12.69 9.46 11.78
C LEU A 2 11.65 10.55 12.06
N THR A 3 10.85 10.89 11.06
CA THR A 3 9.83 11.93 11.17
C THR A 3 8.50 11.31 10.75
N SER A 4 7.51 11.36 11.63
CA SER A 4 6.17 10.85 11.38
C SER A 4 5.27 11.98 10.87
N TYR A 5 4.38 11.64 9.93
CA TYR A 5 3.40 12.57 9.39
C TYR A 5 2.04 11.89 9.32
N ALA A 6 1.01 12.66 9.63
CA ALA A 6 -0.37 12.20 9.58
C ALA A 6 -1.10 12.75 8.36
N GLY A 7 -1.98 11.93 7.79
CA GLY A 7 -2.72 12.27 6.58
C GLY A 7 -3.95 11.42 6.38
N ILE A 8 -4.58 11.59 5.22
CA ILE A 8 -5.68 10.74 4.76
C ILE A 8 -5.31 10.11 3.42
N VAL A 9 -5.78 8.88 3.20
CA VAL A 9 -5.73 8.25 1.88
C VAL A 9 -7.08 8.50 1.21
N LYS A 10 -7.05 9.13 0.04
CA LYS A 10 -8.24 9.41 -0.76
C LYS A 10 -7.92 9.21 -2.24
N ASP A 11 -8.75 8.46 -2.94
CA ASP A 11 -8.60 8.20 -4.39
C ASP A 11 -7.21 7.62 -4.75
N GLY A 12 -6.67 6.75 -3.89
CA GLY A 12 -5.34 6.14 -4.04
C GLY A 12 -4.17 7.11 -3.81
N GLN A 13 -4.44 8.34 -3.39
CA GLN A 13 -3.44 9.38 -3.10
C GLN A 13 -3.36 9.65 -1.60
N ILE A 14 -2.15 9.95 -1.13
CA ILE A 14 -1.87 10.29 0.27
C ILE A 14 -1.86 11.80 0.40
N TYR A 15 -2.76 12.33 1.23
CA TYR A 15 -2.85 13.76 1.54
C TYR A 15 -2.39 13.98 2.97
N LEU A 16 -1.21 14.58 3.11
CA LEU A 16 -0.63 14.91 4.40
C LEU A 16 -1.27 16.18 4.96
N ARG A 17 -1.40 16.25 6.29
CA ARG A 17 -1.95 17.45 6.96
C ARG A 17 -1.03 18.66 6.80
N ASP A 18 0.26 18.43 6.86
CA ASP A 18 1.30 19.45 6.75
C ASP A 18 2.05 19.28 5.42
N SER A 19 2.43 20.41 4.83
CA SER A 19 3.34 20.39 3.68
C SER A 19 4.72 19.99 4.16
N ILE A 20 5.33 19.02 3.48
CA ILE A 20 6.67 18.56 3.81
C ILE A 20 7.55 18.45 2.60
N ASP A 21 8.80 18.87 2.79
CA ASP A 21 9.90 18.61 1.86
C ASP A 21 10.57 17.30 2.26
N LEU A 22 10.33 16.25 1.47
CA LEU A 22 11.06 14.99 1.58
C LEU A 22 12.37 15.11 0.81
N PRO A 23 13.54 14.81 1.44
CA PRO A 23 14.81 14.84 0.73
C PRO A 23 14.85 13.75 -0.34
N GLU A 24 15.67 13.99 -1.37
CA GLU A 24 15.88 13.01 -2.43
C GLU A 24 16.43 11.69 -1.85
N GLY A 25 15.85 10.56 -2.27
CA GLY A 25 16.19 9.24 -1.75
C GLY A 25 15.53 8.87 -0.41
N ALA A 26 14.62 9.70 0.12
CA ALA A 26 13.85 9.35 1.30
C ALA A 26 13.01 8.08 1.07
N GLN A 27 13.06 7.17 2.04
CA GLN A 27 12.19 5.99 2.09
C GLN A 27 10.99 6.29 2.98
N VAL A 28 9.80 5.91 2.52
CA VAL A 28 8.53 6.19 3.21
C VAL A 28 7.81 4.88 3.48
N ILE A 29 7.36 4.69 4.73
CA ILE A 29 6.41 3.64 5.11
C ILE A 29 5.05 4.28 5.31
N VAL A 30 4.03 3.70 4.68
CA VAL A 30 2.64 4.10 4.86
C VAL A 30 1.97 3.07 5.76
N VAL A 31 1.69 3.46 7.00
CA VAL A 31 0.98 2.60 7.96
C VAL A 31 -0.52 2.92 7.88
N VAL A 32 -1.28 2.04 7.24
CA VAL A 32 -2.75 2.12 7.21
C VAL A 32 -3.30 1.33 8.37
N SER A 33 -3.60 2.00 9.47
CA SER A 33 -4.23 1.35 10.63
C SER A 33 -5.73 1.23 10.42
N ASP A 34 -6.31 0.15 10.93
CA ASP A 34 -7.73 0.14 11.25
C ASP A 34 -8.01 1.19 12.34
N ARG A 35 -9.25 1.65 12.48
CA ARG A 35 -9.61 2.75 13.39
C ARG A 35 -9.50 2.37 14.89
N SER A 36 -8.85 1.26 15.26
CA SER A 36 -8.77 0.81 16.64
C SER A 36 -7.87 1.69 17.51
N LEU A 37 -6.83 2.30 16.93
CA LEU A 37 -5.90 3.19 17.62
C LEU A 37 -6.02 4.63 17.13
N SER A 38 -5.83 5.59 18.03
CA SER A 38 -5.67 6.99 17.66
C SER A 38 -4.33 7.23 16.97
N VAL A 39 -4.23 8.32 16.20
CA VAL A 39 -2.99 8.71 15.51
C VAL A 39 -1.84 8.88 16.51
N ASP A 40 -2.09 9.55 17.65
CA ASP A 40 -1.06 9.78 18.67
C ASP A 40 -0.53 8.47 19.29
N GLU A 41 -1.39 7.45 19.43
CA GLU A 41 -0.99 6.14 19.92
C GLU A 41 -0.14 5.39 18.89
N GLN A 42 -0.52 5.46 17.62
CA GLN A 42 0.27 4.89 16.53
C GLN A 42 1.65 5.53 16.44
N GLU A 43 1.71 6.86 16.47
CA GLU A 43 2.98 7.59 16.44
C GLU A 43 3.87 7.22 17.63
N ARG A 44 3.28 7.08 18.82
CA ARG A 44 4.04 6.64 20.02
C ARG A 44 4.58 5.22 19.87
N CYS A 45 3.79 4.30 19.33
CA CYS A 45 4.23 2.93 19.07
C CYS A 45 5.39 2.89 18.07
N LEU A 46 5.27 3.62 16.96
CA LEU A 46 6.30 3.70 15.93
C LEU A 46 7.59 4.37 16.44
N ALA A 47 7.47 5.45 17.22
CA ALA A 47 8.61 6.11 17.84
C ALA A 47 9.35 5.22 18.85
N GLY A 48 8.70 4.21 19.41
CA GLY A 48 9.28 3.24 20.34
C GLY A 48 10.09 2.12 19.67
N LEU A 49 10.00 1.97 18.34
CA LEU A 49 10.72 0.93 17.62
C LEU A 49 12.23 1.23 17.56
N SER A 50 13.03 0.19 17.74
CA SER A 50 14.47 0.20 17.53
C SER A 50 14.83 0.28 16.04
N SER A 51 16.09 0.62 15.74
CA SER A 51 16.57 0.70 14.35
C SER A 51 16.47 -0.63 13.60
N GLU A 52 16.62 -1.76 14.30
CA GLU A 52 16.50 -3.10 13.73
C GLU A 52 15.04 -3.41 13.39
N GLU A 53 14.11 -3.14 14.31
CA GLU A 53 12.68 -3.29 14.06
C GLU A 53 12.18 -2.43 12.90
N TRP A 54 12.69 -1.19 12.80
CA TRP A 54 12.42 -0.33 11.64
C TRP A 54 12.89 -0.93 10.32
N SER A 55 14.10 -1.50 10.30
CA SER A 55 14.66 -2.10 9.08
C SER A 55 13.85 -3.33 8.65
N ASN A 56 13.45 -4.16 9.62
CA ASN A 56 12.65 -5.36 9.37
C ASN A 56 11.30 -5.04 8.72
N LEU A 57 10.66 -3.92 9.06
CA LEU A 57 9.41 -3.52 8.39
C LEU A 57 9.62 -3.31 6.89
N PHE A 58 10.71 -2.64 6.48
CA PHE A 58 11.01 -2.44 5.06
C PHE A 58 11.35 -3.77 4.36
N ASP A 59 12.11 -4.64 5.03
CA ASP A 59 12.50 -5.94 4.48
C ASP A 59 11.30 -6.88 4.27
N GLU A 60 10.33 -6.87 5.20
CA GLU A 60 9.10 -7.64 5.09
C GLU A 60 8.26 -7.16 3.88
N PHE A 61 8.11 -5.84 3.69
CA PHE A 61 7.42 -5.30 2.51
C PHE A 61 8.17 -5.56 1.19
N ALA A 62 9.51 -5.61 1.21
CA ALA A 62 10.29 -6.00 0.05
C ALA A 62 9.99 -7.45 -0.37
N GLN A 63 9.76 -8.36 0.58
CA GLN A 63 9.37 -9.74 0.30
C GLN A 63 7.97 -9.84 -0.33
N PHE A 64 7.00 -9.07 0.16
CA PHE A 64 5.66 -9.01 -0.44
C PHE A 64 5.67 -8.46 -1.88
N SER A 65 6.59 -7.55 -2.21
CA SER A 65 6.73 -7.01 -3.57
C SER A 65 7.34 -8.02 -4.54
N VAL A 66 8.06 -9.04 -4.03
CA VAL A 66 8.61 -10.15 -4.83
C VAL A 66 7.58 -11.26 -5.03
N GLU A 67 6.61 -11.40 -4.11
CA GLU A 67 5.52 -12.39 -4.19
C GLU A 67 4.27 -11.94 -4.98
N GLN A 68 4.28 -10.79 -5.64
CA GLN A 68 3.32 -10.48 -6.71
C GLN A 68 3.92 -10.71 -8.11
N PRO A 69 4.03 -11.96 -8.61
CA PRO A 69 4.08 -12.18 -10.04
C PRO A 69 2.65 -12.28 -10.56
N ALA A 70 2.14 -11.17 -11.10
CA ALA A 70 1.47 -11.18 -12.40
C ALA A 70 1.16 -9.75 -12.80
N GLU A 71 2.04 -9.18 -13.62
CA GLU A 71 1.56 -8.52 -14.83
C GLU A 71 0.39 -9.35 -15.37
N ILE A 72 -0.81 -8.81 -15.37
CA ILE A 72 -1.84 -9.28 -16.29
C ILE A 72 -1.26 -8.94 -17.65
N ASN A 73 -0.57 -9.90 -18.25
CA ASN A 73 0.03 -9.75 -19.55
C ASN A 73 -1.12 -9.81 -20.57
N ILE A 74 -1.75 -8.65 -20.79
CA ILE A 74 -2.92 -8.48 -21.66
C ILE A 74 -2.60 -8.90 -23.11
N GLU A 75 -1.31 -9.04 -23.46
CA GLU A 75 -0.86 -9.58 -24.76
C GLU A 75 -1.16 -11.07 -24.96
N THR A 76 -1.51 -11.81 -23.91
CA THR A 76 -1.79 -13.27 -24.00
C THR A 76 -3.25 -13.65 -23.81
N VAL A 77 -4.14 -12.69 -23.58
CA VAL A 77 -5.57 -12.98 -23.43
C VAL A 77 -6.17 -13.15 -24.83
N SER A 78 -6.59 -14.37 -25.17
CA SER A 78 -7.30 -14.66 -26.42
C SER A 78 -8.68 -14.02 -26.38
N ASP A 79 -9.19 -13.56 -27.53
CA ASP A 79 -10.53 -12.98 -27.65
C ASP A 79 -11.63 -13.92 -27.10
N ASP A 80 -11.43 -15.24 -27.16
CA ASP A 80 -12.35 -16.23 -26.61
C ASP A 80 -12.44 -16.19 -25.07
N ASP A 81 -11.36 -15.85 -24.37
CA ASP A 81 -11.33 -15.75 -22.91
C ASP A 81 -12.04 -14.48 -22.44
N LEU A 82 -11.93 -13.38 -23.21
CA LEU A 82 -12.69 -12.15 -22.95
C LEU A 82 -14.20 -12.36 -23.12
N VAL A 83 -14.59 -13.14 -24.13
CA VAL A 83 -16.00 -13.49 -24.38
C VAL A 83 -16.54 -14.36 -23.25
N ALA A 84 -15.77 -15.33 -22.74
CA ALA A 84 -16.15 -16.16 -21.61
C ALA A 84 -16.45 -15.32 -20.34
N ILE A 85 -15.58 -14.36 -20.03
CA ILE A 85 -15.76 -13.45 -18.87
C ILE A 85 -17.03 -12.59 -19.03
N VAL A 86 -17.27 -12.03 -20.22
CA VAL A 86 -18.48 -11.21 -20.47
C VAL A 86 -19.77 -12.04 -20.36
N HIS A 87 -19.73 -13.32 -20.78
CA HIS A 87 -20.88 -14.21 -20.67
C HIS A 87 -21.17 -14.61 -19.21
N GLU A 88 -20.15 -14.88 -18.42
CA GLU A 88 -20.29 -15.21 -16.99
C GLU A 88 -20.88 -14.04 -16.19
N VAL A 89 -20.39 -12.81 -16.44
CA VAL A 89 -20.90 -11.58 -15.80
C VAL A 89 -22.35 -11.28 -16.20
N ARG A 90 -22.77 -11.66 -17.41
CA ARG A 90 -24.17 -11.51 -17.85
C ARG A 90 -25.11 -12.54 -17.23
N GLN A 91 -24.66 -13.77 -16.99
CA GLN A 91 -25.46 -14.79 -16.31
C GLN A 91 -25.64 -14.50 -14.82
N ALA A 92 -24.64 -13.93 -14.15
CA ALA A 92 -24.72 -13.54 -12.74
C ALA A 92 -25.61 -12.31 -12.46
N ARG A 93 -26.10 -11.63 -13.51
CA ARG A 93 -26.99 -10.46 -13.43
C ARG A 93 -28.45 -10.76 -13.80
N GLN A 94 -28.81 -12.02 -14.06
CA GLN A 94 -30.19 -12.48 -14.10
C GLN A 94 -30.59 -13.08 -12.76
#